data_AF-S1R999-F1
#
_entry.id   AF-S1R999-F1
#
_cell.length_a   1.000
_cell.length_b   1.000
_cell.length_c   1.000
_cell.angle_alpha   90.00
_cell.angle_beta   90.00
_cell.angle_gamma   90.00
#
_symmetry.space_group_name_H-M   'P 1'
#
loop_
_entity.id
_entity.type
_entity.pdbx_description
1 polymer ?
#
loop_
_entity_poly.entity_id
_entity_poly.type
_entity_poly.pdbx_seq_one_letter_code
_entity_poly.pdbx_strand_id
1 'polypeptide(L)'
;MLYGAVTNKQNQVMGKGNYILASHIISNSDLLFTNINRLEKGDVIVLKDSDYTYKYTVYNNFIVSNDETWILNDIKDYSVLTLYTCYDDSTKLPENRVVIRAVLTDIN
;
A
#
# COMPACT_ATOMS: atom_id res chain seq x y z
N MET A 1 -2.22 4.73 -13.10
CA MET A 1 -1.51 3.50 -12.68
C MET A 1 -1.96 2.28 -13.50
N LEU A 2 -1.88 2.30 -14.83
CA LEU A 2 -2.49 1.22 -15.64
C LEU A 2 -1.66 -0.07 -15.72
N TYR A 3 -0.40 -0.05 -15.32
CA TYR A 3 0.54 -1.16 -15.56
C TYR A 3 1.24 -1.68 -14.30
N GLY A 4 1.01 -1.06 -13.14
CA GLY A 4 1.68 -1.42 -11.90
C GLY A 4 1.42 -0.41 -10.78
N ALA A 5 2.04 -0.65 -9.64
CA ALA A 5 2.02 0.26 -8.51
C ALA A 5 3.02 1.40 -8.71
N VAL A 6 2.70 2.60 -8.21
CA VAL A 6 3.57 3.78 -8.30
C VAL A 6 3.72 4.43 -6.92
N THR A 7 4.84 5.15 -6.74
CA THR A 7 5.11 5.96 -5.55
C THR A 7 4.16 7.14 -5.46
N ASN A 8 3.65 7.43 -4.27
CA ASN A 8 2.74 8.57 -4.07
C ASN A 8 3.47 9.90 -3.81
N LYS A 9 4.56 9.88 -3.03
CA LYS A 9 5.36 11.10 -2.75
C LYS A 9 6.62 11.18 -3.61
N GLN A 10 7.13 12.40 -3.79
CA GLN A 10 8.45 12.62 -4.37
C GLN A 10 9.54 12.13 -3.41
N ASN A 11 10.62 11.56 -3.95
CA ASN A 11 11.82 11.16 -3.21
C ASN A 11 11.58 10.15 -2.07
N GLN A 12 10.55 9.30 -2.17
CA GLN A 12 10.39 8.19 -1.23
C GLN A 12 11.58 7.24 -1.32
N VAL A 13 12.03 6.74 -0.17
CA VAL A 13 13.16 5.79 -0.07
C VAL A 13 12.63 4.50 0.55
N MET A 14 12.88 3.36 -0.10
CA MET A 14 12.49 2.06 0.46
C MET A 14 13.12 1.85 1.84
N GLY A 15 12.37 1.22 2.75
CA GLY A 15 12.82 0.96 4.11
C GLY A 15 12.89 2.18 5.05
N LYS A 16 12.42 3.37 4.65
CA LYS A 16 12.43 4.58 5.50
C LYS A 16 11.06 5.27 5.54
N GLY A 17 10.68 5.74 6.73
CA GLY A 17 9.45 6.50 6.94
C GLY A 17 8.20 5.73 6.49
N ASN A 18 7.20 6.42 5.95
CA ASN A 18 6.05 5.81 5.30
C ASN A 18 6.26 5.74 3.77
N TYR A 19 6.65 4.58 3.28
CA TYR A 19 6.80 4.31 1.84
C TYR A 19 5.45 3.95 1.25
N ILE A 20 4.91 4.80 0.37
CA ILE A 20 3.53 4.65 -0.11
C ILE A 20 3.51 4.20 -1.57
N LEU A 21 2.75 3.14 -1.84
CA LEU A 21 2.46 2.65 -3.18
C LEU A 21 0.97 2.61 -3.44
N ALA A 22 0.56 3.02 -4.64
CA ALA A 22 -0.82 2.87 -5.08
C ALA A 22 -0.92 2.26 -6.47
N SER A 23 -2.01 1.53 -6.69
CA SER A 23 -2.32 0.84 -7.94
C SER A 23 -3.83 0.87 -8.22
N HIS A 24 -4.24 0.47 -9.43
CA HIS A 24 -5.66 0.41 -9.79
C HIS A 24 -6.33 -0.91 -9.39
N ILE A 25 -7.65 -0.85 -9.26
CA ILE A 25 -8.56 -1.98 -9.40
C ILE A 25 -8.89 -2.12 -10.90
N ILE A 26 -8.88 -3.36 -11.40
CA ILE A 26 -9.34 -3.68 -12.75
C ILE A 26 -10.26 -4.91 -12.70
N SER A 27 -10.99 -5.17 -13.79
CA SER A 27 -11.96 -6.28 -13.83
C SER A 27 -11.35 -7.67 -13.62
N ASN A 28 -10.06 -7.84 -13.90
CA ASN A 28 -9.34 -9.06 -13.58
C ASN A 28 -8.85 -9.03 -12.12
N SER A 29 -9.40 -9.93 -11.30
CA SER A 29 -9.11 -10.01 -9.86
C SER A 29 -7.64 -10.30 -9.54
N ASP A 30 -6.92 -10.96 -10.45
CA ASP A 30 -5.57 -11.46 -10.18
C ASP A 30 -4.49 -10.44 -10.52
N LEU A 31 -4.87 -9.25 -10.97
CA LEU A 31 -3.97 -8.21 -11.42
C LEU A 31 -4.03 -6.96 -10.53
N LEU A 32 -2.89 -6.28 -10.42
CA LEU A 32 -2.71 -5.04 -9.68
C LEU A 32 -3.16 -5.17 -8.21
N PHE A 33 -3.85 -4.17 -7.67
CA PHE A 33 -4.32 -4.17 -6.28
C PHE A 33 -5.79 -4.58 -6.15
N THR A 34 -6.37 -5.22 -7.17
CA THR A 34 -7.78 -5.62 -7.17
C THR A 34 -8.17 -6.47 -5.96
N ASN A 35 -7.29 -7.38 -5.53
CA ASN A 35 -7.50 -8.27 -4.38
C ASN A 35 -6.73 -7.84 -3.12
N ILE A 36 -6.22 -6.60 -3.06
CA ILE A 36 -5.33 -6.18 -1.96
C ILE A 36 -6.04 -6.17 -0.58
N ASN A 37 -7.36 -6.00 -0.59
CA ASN A 37 -8.20 -6.05 0.60
C ASN A 37 -8.24 -7.43 1.28
N ARG A 38 -7.73 -8.48 0.63
CA ARG A 38 -7.62 -9.83 1.21
C ARG A 38 -6.40 -10.00 2.12
N LEU A 39 -5.49 -9.02 2.15
CA LEU A 39 -4.32 -9.10 3.02
C LEU A 39 -4.73 -9.02 4.49
N GLU A 40 -4.22 -9.95 5.29
CA GLU A 40 -4.51 -10.09 6.71
C GLU A 40 -3.27 -9.81 7.56
N LYS A 41 -3.51 -9.58 8.86
CA LYS A 41 -2.41 -9.38 9.82
C LYS A 41 -1.50 -10.60 9.84
N GLY A 42 -0.21 -10.38 9.62
CA GLY A 42 0.81 -11.43 9.55
C GLY A 42 1.29 -11.73 8.13
N ASP A 43 0.55 -11.32 7.09
CA ASP A 43 0.99 -11.48 5.71
C ASP A 43 2.29 -10.73 5.44
N VAL A 44 3.13 -11.30 4.58
CA VAL A 44 4.44 -10.74 4.23
C VAL A 44 4.37 -10.08 2.86
N ILE A 45 4.82 -8.83 2.79
CA ILE A 45 5.00 -8.07 1.56
C ILE A 45 6.49 -7.86 1.33
N VAL A 46 6.97 -8.15 0.12
CA VAL A 46 8.38 -7.99 -0.25
C VAL A 46 8.49 -6.90 -1.31
N LEU A 47 9.27 -5.86 -1.00
CA LEU A 47 9.74 -4.89 -1.99
C LEU A 47 11.20 -5.18 -2.33
N LYS A 48 11.57 -4.96 -3.58
CA LYS A 48 12.94 -5.19 -4.05
C LYS A 48 13.34 -4.08 -5.01
N ASP A 49 14.55 -3.58 -4.85
CA ASP A 49 15.22 -2.76 -5.85
C ASP A 49 16.45 -3.50 -6.40
N SER A 50 17.36 -2.78 -7.05
CA SER A 50 18.57 -3.39 -7.64
C SER A 50 19.57 -3.90 -6.60
N ASP A 51 19.50 -3.38 -5.36
CA ASP A 51 20.52 -3.56 -4.34
C ASP A 51 20.01 -4.39 -3.16
N TYR A 52 18.75 -4.19 -2.75
CA TYR A 52 18.19 -4.70 -1.51
C TYR A 52 16.78 -5.30 -1.66
N THR A 53 16.45 -6.19 -0.72
CA THR A 53 15.13 -6.80 -0.52
C THR A 53 14.59 -6.41 0.86
N TYR A 54 13.46 -5.74 0.88
CA TYR A 54 12.78 -5.23 2.06
C TYR A 54 11.56 -6.10 2.36
N LYS A 55 11.49 -6.71 3.53
CA LYS A 55 10.30 -7.46 3.98
C LYS A 55 9.50 -6.63 4.95
N TYR A 56 8.19 -6.61 4.72
CA TYR A 56 7.22 -5.95 5.55
C TYR A 56 6.16 -6.96 6.02
N THR A 57 5.68 -6.81 7.24
CA THR A 57 4.61 -7.64 7.78
C THR A 57 3.35 -6.80 8.00
N VAL A 58 2.24 -7.22 7.39
CA VAL A 58 0.94 -6.55 7.48
C VAL A 58 0.50 -6.54 8.95
N TYR A 59 0.12 -5.36 9.44
CA TYR A 59 -0.42 -5.19 10.79
C TYR A 59 -1.81 -4.53 10.80
N ASN A 60 -2.23 -3.92 9.69
CA ASN A 60 -3.55 -3.31 9.59
C ASN A 60 -4.08 -3.31 8.15
N ASN A 61 -5.39 -3.50 8.00
CA ASN A 61 -6.15 -3.43 6.77
C ASN A 61 -7.48 -2.72 7.09
N PHE A 62 -7.71 -1.58 6.47
CA PHE A 62 -8.85 -0.72 6.80
C PHE A 62 -9.29 0.11 5.59
N ILE A 63 -10.51 0.66 5.69
CA ILE A 63 -11.10 1.54 4.68
C ILE A 63 -11.10 2.97 5.22
N VAL A 64 -10.76 3.93 4.35
CA VAL A 64 -10.82 5.37 4.62
C VAL A 64 -11.59 6.08 3.51
N SER A 65 -12.10 7.28 3.79
CA SER A 65 -12.61 8.17 2.76
C SER A 65 -11.46 8.73 1.89
N ASN A 66 -11.74 9.09 0.65
CA ASN A 66 -10.74 9.53 -0.32
C ASN A 66 -10.06 10.88 0.02
N ASP A 67 -10.68 11.68 0.89
CA ASP A 67 -10.19 12.95 1.40
C ASP A 67 -9.27 12.80 2.62
N GLU A 68 -9.19 11.59 3.19
CA GLU A 68 -8.33 11.28 4.33
C GLU A 68 -6.86 11.14 3.94
N THR A 69 -6.16 12.27 3.81
CA THR A 69 -4.74 12.30 3.40
C THR A 69 -3.77 11.89 4.51
N TRP A 70 -4.23 11.72 5.76
CA TRP A 70 -3.39 11.34 6.90
C TRP A 70 -2.72 9.98 6.71
N ILE A 71 -3.26 9.12 5.84
CA ILE A 71 -2.65 7.82 5.48
C ILE A 71 -1.26 7.98 4.87
N LEU A 72 -0.97 9.16 4.30
CA LEU A 72 0.30 9.50 3.69
C LEU A 72 1.33 9.95 4.73
N ASN A 73 0.94 10.33 5.95
CA ASN A 73 1.89 10.84 6.93
C ASN A 73 2.85 9.75 7.42
N ASP A 74 4.05 10.16 7.82
CA ASP A 74 4.99 9.24 8.46
C ASP A 74 4.47 8.83 9.84
N ILE A 75 4.80 7.60 10.23
CA ILE A 75 4.51 7.08 11.56
C ILE A 75 5.82 7.13 12.34
N LYS A 76 5.83 7.95 13.40
CA LYS A 76 7.03 8.19 14.20
C LYS A 76 7.64 6.87 14.68
N ASP A 77 8.96 6.77 14.61
CA ASP A 77 9.76 5.62 15.07
C ASP A 77 9.54 4.29 14.30
N TYR A 78 8.73 4.30 13.24
CA TYR A 78 8.47 3.13 12.42
C TYR A 78 8.77 3.37 10.93
N SER A 79 9.29 2.34 10.28
CA SER A 79 9.33 2.27 8.81
C SER A 79 8.16 1.42 8.34
N VAL A 80 7.25 2.04 7.61
CA VAL A 80 5.95 1.47 7.23
C VAL A 80 5.79 1.51 5.73
N LEU A 81 5.23 0.43 5.19
CA LEU A 81 4.71 0.36 3.84
C LEU A 81 3.21 0.61 3.89
N THR A 82 2.74 1.63 3.19
CA THR A 82 1.31 1.88 2.97
C THR A 82 0.97 1.53 1.52
N LEU A 83 0.14 0.51 1.35
CA LEU A 83 -0.45 0.18 0.04
C LEU A 83 -1.89 0.66 0.01
N TYR A 84 -2.31 1.35 -1.04
CA TYR A 84 -3.71 1.74 -1.16
C TYR A 84 -4.25 1.69 -2.59
N THR A 85 -5.55 1.50 -2.71
CA THR A 85 -6.30 1.55 -3.98
C THR A 85 -7.72 2.04 -3.74
N CYS A 86 -8.50 2.23 -4.81
CA CYS A 86 -9.93 2.54 -4.69
C CYS A 86 -10.64 1.40 -3.96
N TYR A 87 -11.67 1.67 -3.16
CA TYR A 87 -12.56 0.62 -2.70
C TYR A 87 -13.72 0.51 -3.70
N ASP A 88 -14.00 -0.70 -4.19
CA ASP A 88 -15.14 -0.93 -5.07
C ASP A 88 -16.43 -0.98 -4.23
N ASP A 89 -17.05 0.19 -4.08
CA ASP A 89 -18.34 0.40 -3.42
C ASP A 89 -19.50 0.35 -4.42
N SER A 90 -19.29 -0.20 -5.63
CA SER A 90 -20.27 -0.23 -6.72
C SER A 90 -20.73 1.16 -7.21
N THR A 91 -20.00 2.22 -6.86
CA THR A 91 -20.26 3.58 -7.37
C THR A 91 -19.40 3.91 -8.59
N LYS A 92 -19.85 4.88 -9.40
CA LYS A 92 -19.08 5.35 -10.56
C LYS A 92 -17.81 6.11 -10.16
N LEU A 93 -17.78 6.67 -8.95
CA LEU A 93 -16.69 7.47 -8.41
C LEU A 93 -16.40 6.96 -6.99
N PRO A 94 -15.43 6.05 -6.82
CA PRO A 94 -15.19 5.42 -5.53
C PRO A 94 -14.78 6.48 -4.50
N GLU A 95 -15.63 6.62 -3.49
CA GLU A 95 -15.48 7.60 -2.41
C GLU A 95 -14.49 7.11 -1.35
N ASN A 96 -14.22 5.81 -1.35
CA ASN A 96 -13.39 5.16 -0.34
C ASN A 96 -12.09 4.58 -0.93
N ARG A 97 -11.14 4.31 -0.04
CA ARG A 97 -9.86 3.67 -0.32
C ARG A 97 -9.65 2.50 0.63
N VAL A 98 -9.19 1.37 0.10
CA VAL A 98 -8.62 0.30 0.92
C VAL A 98 -7.18 0.65 1.20
N VAL A 99 -6.76 0.53 2.46
CA VAL A 99 -5.42 0.84 2.92
C VAL A 99 -4.87 -0.35 3.70
N ILE A 100 -3.73 -0.86 3.23
CA ILE A 100 -2.93 -1.86 3.94
C ILE A 100 -1.71 -1.19 4.52
N ARG A 101 -1.46 -1.42 5.82
CA ARG A 101 -0.23 -1.00 6.48
C ARG A 101 0.57 -2.21 6.93
N ALA A 102 1.84 -2.19 6.57
CA ALA A 102 2.80 -3.20 6.95
C ALA A 102 4.07 -2.56 7.52
N VAL A 103 4.63 -3.15 8.58
CA VAL A 103 5.83 -2.65 9.24
C VAL A 103 7.05 -3.36 8.68
N LEU A 104 8.13 -2.63 8.45
CA LEU A 104 9.41 -3.21 8.01
C LEU A 104 9.92 -4.17 9.08
N THR A 105 10.26 -5.39 8.67
CA THR A 105 10.77 -6.44 9.57
C THR A 105 12.20 -6.88 9.23
N ASP A 106 12.63 -6.69 7.99
CA ASP A 106 13.93 -7.18 7.53
C ASP A 106 14.42 -6.45 6.26
N ILE A 107 15.73 -6.30 6.12
CA ILE A 107 16.41 -5.79 4.92
C ILE A 107 17.58 -6.73 4.61
N ASN A 108 17.60 -7.29 3.40
CA ASN A 108 18.68 -8.15 2.91
C ASN A 108 19.30 -7.59 1.63
#